data_AF-A0A524K2E8-F1
#
_entry.id   AF-A0A524K2E8-F1
#
_cell.length_a   1.000
_cell.length_b   1.000
_cell.length_c   1.000
_cell.angle_alpha   90.00
_cell.angle_beta   90.00
_cell.angle_gamma   90.00
#
_symmetry.space_group_name_H-M   'P 1'
#
loop_
_entity.id
_entity.type
_entity.pdbx_description
1 polymer ?
#
loop_
_entity_poly.entity_id
_entity_poly.type
_entity_poly.pdbx_seq_one_letter_code
_entity_poly.pdbx_strand_id
1 'polypeptide(L)'
;MKIWSFFLMPALILVQAVEVPDFKIRDILVLQDGFIALKIENSSSQDYQFPLQIREKIFLKLAINSVKRAEYKIKAIDPTIFLKNSFIIFKTNFRAGKALKIRVDVNVEKAIPESDFSNNFLEKDLHPLP
;
A
#
# COMPACT_ATOMS: atom_id res chain seq x y z
N MET A 1 -52.78 -36.26 -19.73
CA MET A 1 -52.15 -35.04 -19.17
C MET A 1 -50.95 -35.46 -18.32
N LYS A 2 -49.72 -35.07 -18.71
CA LYS A 2 -48.51 -35.29 -17.90
C LYS A 2 -47.92 -33.94 -17.55
N ILE A 3 -47.98 -33.57 -16.28
CA ILE A 3 -47.42 -32.32 -15.76
C ILE A 3 -45.96 -32.62 -15.45
N TRP A 4 -45.04 -31.99 -16.20
CA TRP A 4 -43.60 -32.05 -15.91
C TRP A 4 -43.29 -31.00 -14.85
N SER A 5 -43.06 -31.45 -13.63
CA SER A 5 -42.56 -30.59 -12.55
C SER A 5 -41.07 -30.30 -12.80
N PHE A 6 -40.78 -29.16 -13.42
CA PHE A 6 -39.43 -28.60 -13.45
C PHE A 6 -39.10 -28.06 -12.05
N PHE A 7 -38.30 -28.81 -11.30
CA PHE A 7 -37.64 -28.34 -10.09
C PHE A 7 -36.54 -27.34 -10.49
N LEU A 8 -36.84 -26.05 -10.43
CA LEU A 8 -35.85 -24.98 -10.52
C LEU A 8 -35.06 -24.95 -9.20
N MET A 9 -33.89 -25.58 -9.17
CA MET A 9 -32.89 -25.32 -8.12
C MET A 9 -32.37 -23.89 -8.31
N PRO A 10 -32.55 -22.96 -7.35
CA PRO A 10 -31.81 -21.71 -7.39
C PRO A 10 -30.33 -22.04 -7.16
N ALA A 11 -29.53 -21.87 -8.21
CA ALA A 11 -28.08 -21.88 -8.07
C ALA A 11 -27.69 -20.74 -7.12
N LEU A 12 -27.27 -21.07 -5.90
CA LEU A 12 -26.59 -20.12 -5.02
C LEU A 12 -25.29 -19.70 -5.73
N ILE A 13 -25.34 -18.55 -6.40
CA ILE A 13 -24.13 -17.86 -6.84
C ILE A 13 -23.51 -17.28 -5.56
N LEU A 14 -22.59 -18.03 -4.96
CA LEU A 14 -21.65 -17.49 -3.98
C LEU A 14 -20.80 -16.44 -4.70
N VAL A 15 -21.20 -15.18 -4.58
CA VAL A 15 -20.34 -14.04 -4.93
C VAL A 15 -19.18 -14.08 -3.94
N GLN A 16 -18.08 -14.73 -4.32
CA GLN A 16 -16.82 -14.57 -3.59
C GLN A 16 -16.44 -13.10 -3.71
N ALA A 17 -16.51 -12.37 -2.60
CA ALA A 17 -15.94 -11.03 -2.52
C ALA A 17 -14.44 -11.17 -2.85
N VAL A 18 -14.01 -10.56 -3.96
CA VAL A 18 -12.60 -10.49 -4.30
C VAL A 18 -11.97 -9.60 -3.25
N GLU A 19 -11.22 -10.22 -2.33
CA GLU A 19 -10.51 -9.48 -1.31
C GLU A 19 -9.37 -8.71 -1.96
N VAL A 20 -9.30 -7.42 -1.65
CA VAL A 20 -8.36 -6.47 -2.21
C VAL A 20 -7.28 -6.13 -1.16
N PRO A 21 -6.12 -5.61 -1.57
CA PRO A 21 -5.10 -5.10 -0.64
C PRO A 21 -5.61 -4.04 0.35
N ASP A 22 -4.87 -3.87 1.43
CA ASP A 22 -5.10 -2.85 2.46
C ASP A 22 -3.74 -2.29 2.93
N PHE A 23 -3.19 -1.35 2.17
CA PHE A 23 -1.85 -0.79 2.38
C PHE A 23 -1.86 0.36 3.39
N LYS A 24 -0.93 0.32 4.34
CA LYS A 24 -0.86 1.31 5.42
C LYS A 24 0.57 1.78 5.62
N ILE A 25 0.74 3.08 5.84
CA ILE A 25 1.99 3.61 6.37
C ILE A 25 1.96 3.48 7.89
N ARG A 26 2.73 2.55 8.44
CA ARG A 26 2.79 2.31 9.89
C ARG A 26 3.68 3.29 10.63
N ASP A 27 4.79 3.68 10.00
CA ASP A 27 5.74 4.58 10.63
C ASP A 27 6.69 5.22 9.62
N ILE A 28 7.30 6.32 10.03
CA ILE A 28 8.42 6.98 9.37
C ILE A 28 9.56 7.06 10.39
N LEU A 29 10.72 6.52 10.03
CA LEU A 29 11.86 6.37 10.92
C LEU A 29 13.11 7.05 10.37
N VAL A 30 14.01 7.42 11.26
CA VAL A 30 15.41 7.73 10.94
C VAL A 30 16.25 6.53 11.37
N LEU A 31 16.94 5.92 10.42
CA LEU A 31 17.88 4.83 10.65
C LEU A 31 19.17 5.36 11.27
N GLN A 32 19.98 4.48 11.88
CA GLN A 32 21.26 4.83 12.52
C GLN A 32 22.25 5.54 11.58
N ASP A 33 22.20 5.22 10.29
CA ASP A 33 23.02 5.87 9.27
C ASP A 33 22.44 7.22 8.78
N GLY A 34 21.40 7.71 9.44
CA GLY A 34 20.72 8.99 9.19
C GLY A 34 19.71 8.97 8.05
N PHE A 35 19.54 7.84 7.35
CA PHE A 35 18.55 7.74 6.27
C PHE A 35 17.13 7.62 6.80
N ILE A 36 16.18 8.18 6.06
CA ILE A 36 14.75 8.04 6.34
C ILE A 36 14.26 6.71 5.77
N ALA A 37 13.53 5.95 6.58
CA ALA A 37 12.90 4.69 6.20
C ALA A 37 11.40 4.71 6.49
N LEU A 38 10.64 4.01 5.66
CA LEU A 38 9.18 3.91 5.72
C LEU A 38 8.79 2.49 6.11
N LYS A 39 7.94 2.37 7.12
CA LYS A 39 7.34 1.10 7.51
C LYS A 39 5.98 1.00 6.81
N ILE A 40 5.83 0.05 5.90
CA ILE A 40 4.62 -0.13 5.08
C ILE A 40 4.08 -1.54 5.33
N GLU A 41 2.78 -1.65 5.56
CA GLU A 41 2.07 -2.91 5.78
C GLU A 41 1.01 -3.13 4.72
N ASN A 42 0.74 -4.39 4.38
CA ASN A 42 -0.50 -4.83 3.75
C ASN A 42 -1.26 -5.74 4.72
N SER A 43 -2.38 -5.26 5.26
CA SER A 43 -3.20 -6.01 6.23
C SER A 43 -4.18 -6.98 5.56
N SER A 44 -4.20 -7.09 4.23
CA SER A 44 -5.08 -8.02 3.51
C SER A 44 -4.77 -9.48 3.87
N SER A 45 -5.80 -10.32 3.94
CA SER A 45 -5.62 -11.75 4.21
C SER A 45 -5.29 -12.58 2.97
N GLN A 46 -5.23 -11.95 1.79
CA GLN A 46 -4.93 -12.58 0.52
C GLN A 46 -3.73 -11.95 -0.19
N ASP A 47 -3.04 -12.78 -0.96
CA ASP A 47 -1.98 -12.33 -1.85
C ASP A 47 -2.61 -11.59 -3.03
N TYR A 48 -1.97 -10.51 -3.46
CA TYR A 48 -2.44 -9.70 -4.58
C TYR A 48 -1.52 -9.84 -5.77
N GLN A 49 -2.07 -10.38 -6.85
CA GLN A 49 -1.41 -10.40 -8.15
C GLN A 49 -1.86 -9.20 -8.97
N PHE A 50 -0.89 -8.40 -9.40
CA PHE A 50 -1.16 -7.24 -10.23
C PHE A 50 -0.73 -7.45 -11.69
N PRO A 51 -1.47 -6.86 -12.64
CA PRO A 51 -1.13 -6.93 -14.05
C PRO A 51 0.11 -6.06 -14.36
N LEU A 52 0.91 -6.45 -15.37
CA LEU A 52 2.18 -5.79 -15.69
C LEU A 52 2.04 -4.28 -15.95
N GLN A 53 0.90 -3.84 -16.48
CA GLN A 53 0.64 -2.46 -16.86
C GLN A 53 0.65 -1.51 -15.65
N ILE A 54 0.35 -2.00 -14.44
CA ILE A 54 0.37 -1.13 -13.26
C ILE A 54 1.77 -0.96 -12.67
N ARG A 55 2.77 -1.76 -13.08
CA ARG A 55 4.15 -1.67 -12.55
C ARG A 55 4.79 -0.29 -12.68
N GLU A 56 4.35 0.48 -13.69
CA GLU A 56 4.85 1.83 -13.95
C GLU A 56 4.08 2.94 -13.20
N LYS A 57 3.01 2.60 -12.49
CA LYS A 57 2.20 3.54 -11.70
C LYS A 57 2.88 3.90 -10.39
N ILE A 58 2.60 5.10 -9.88
CA ILE A 58 3.20 5.59 -8.64
C ILE A 58 2.57 4.85 -7.46
N PHE A 59 3.41 4.20 -6.67
CA PHE A 59 3.02 3.53 -5.43
C PHE A 59 3.27 4.41 -4.21
N LEU A 60 4.42 5.08 -4.11
CA LEU A 60 4.73 5.92 -2.95
C LEU A 60 4.98 7.36 -3.40
N LYS A 61 4.46 8.32 -2.63
CA LYS A 61 4.87 9.72 -2.70
C LYS A 61 5.43 10.15 -1.36
N LEU A 62 6.49 10.94 -1.41
CA LEU A 62 7.14 11.50 -0.23
C LEU A 62 7.28 13.01 -0.38
N ALA A 63 6.79 13.74 0.61
CA ALA A 63 6.95 15.17 0.76
C ALA A 63 7.71 15.50 2.05
N ILE A 64 8.58 16.50 1.99
CA ILE A 64 9.36 17.00 3.13
C ILE A 64 9.11 18.49 3.25
N ASN A 65 8.68 18.94 4.43
CA ASN A 65 8.28 20.31 4.73
C ASN A 65 7.27 20.85 3.70
N SER A 66 6.23 20.05 3.43
CA SER A 66 5.18 20.32 2.45
C SER A 66 5.63 20.43 0.97
N VAL A 67 6.89 20.12 0.66
CA VAL A 67 7.42 20.09 -0.70
C VAL A 67 7.54 18.66 -1.18
N LYS A 68 6.93 18.32 -2.33
CA LYS A 68 7.11 17.00 -2.97
C LYS A 68 8.58 16.76 -3.28
N ARG A 69 9.13 15.64 -2.81
CA ARG A 69 10.55 15.29 -3.00
C ARG A 69 10.76 14.04 -3.85
N ALA A 70 9.90 13.03 -3.74
CA ALA A 70 10.04 11.80 -4.51
C ALA A 70 8.71 11.11 -4.80
N GLU A 71 8.72 10.33 -5.87
CA GLU A 71 7.66 9.41 -6.25
C GLU A 71 8.32 8.08 -6.65
N TYR A 72 7.81 6.97 -6.12
CA TYR A 72 8.34 5.63 -6.38
C TYR A 72 7.27 4.81 -7.07
N LYS A 73 7.64 4.19 -8.19
CA LYS A 73 6.76 3.32 -8.97
C LYS A 73 6.67 1.93 -8.33
N ILE A 74 5.57 1.21 -8.57
CA ILE A 74 5.34 -0.16 -8.07
C ILE A 74 6.54 -1.08 -8.35
N LYS A 75 7.16 -1.01 -9.53
CA LYS A 75 8.32 -1.84 -9.88
C LYS A 75 9.57 -1.65 -9.01
N ALA A 76 9.68 -0.52 -8.31
CA ALA A 76 10.81 -0.20 -7.42
C ALA A 76 10.53 -0.62 -5.97
N ILE A 77 9.35 -1.14 -5.69
CA ILE A 77 8.90 -1.56 -4.37
C ILE A 77 9.19 -3.05 -4.21
N ASP A 78 9.58 -3.44 -3.00
CA ASP A 78 9.74 -4.85 -2.65
C ASP A 78 8.41 -5.58 -2.88
N PRO A 79 8.36 -6.60 -3.77
CA PRO A 79 7.11 -7.27 -4.12
C PRO A 79 6.48 -8.03 -2.95
N THR A 80 7.21 -8.27 -1.86
CA THR A 80 6.67 -8.92 -0.66
C THR A 80 5.52 -8.14 -0.04
N ILE A 81 5.42 -6.82 -0.24
CA ILE A 81 4.29 -6.02 0.25
C ILE A 81 2.94 -6.42 -0.37
N PHE A 82 2.95 -7.12 -1.51
CA PHE A 82 1.74 -7.60 -2.16
C PHE A 82 1.31 -9.00 -1.68
N LEU A 83 2.06 -9.61 -0.76
CA LEU A 83 1.64 -10.83 -0.07
C LEU A 83 0.68 -10.49 1.07
N LYS A 84 -0.13 -11.46 1.49
CA LYS A 84 -1.02 -11.33 2.64
C LYS A 84 -0.26 -11.02 3.92
N ASN A 85 -0.86 -10.21 4.80
CA ASN A 85 -0.34 -9.86 6.13
C ASN A 85 1.16 -9.51 6.13
N SER A 86 1.59 -8.75 5.13
CA SER A 86 3.00 -8.51 4.85
C SER A 86 3.45 -7.12 5.31
N PHE A 87 4.76 -6.98 5.45
CA PHE A 87 5.39 -5.77 5.94
C PHE A 87 6.74 -5.55 5.27
N ILE A 88 7.04 -4.31 4.90
CA ILE A 88 8.33 -3.93 4.35
C ILE A 88 8.90 -2.69 5.04
N ILE A 89 10.24 -2.60 5.02
CA ILE A 89 10.97 -1.37 5.36
C ILE A 89 11.54 -0.81 4.06
N PHE A 90 10.95 0.27 3.57
CA PHE A 90 11.44 0.97 2.39
C PHE A 90 12.43 2.06 2.80
N LYS A 91 13.71 1.85 2.52
CA LYS A 91 14.77 2.85 2.77
C LYS A 91 14.77 3.89 1.64
N THR A 92 14.63 5.16 1.98
CA THR A 92 14.68 6.26 1.02
C THR A 92 16.12 6.74 0.81
N ASN A 93 16.33 7.58 -0.21
CA ASN A 93 17.62 8.26 -0.42
C ASN A 93 17.74 9.58 0.36
N PHE A 94 16.75 9.92 1.17
CA PHE A 94 16.76 11.15 1.98
C PHE A 94 17.36 10.89 3.36
N ARG A 95 18.04 11.89 3.89
CA ARG A 95 18.62 11.87 5.24
C ARG A 95 17.99 12.95 6.11
N ALA A 96 17.78 12.63 7.38
CA ALA A 96 17.31 13.61 8.37
C ALA A 96 18.53 14.29 9.03
N GLY A 97 19.07 15.33 8.38
CA GLY A 97 20.16 16.14 8.94
C GLY A 97 19.70 17.30 9.82
N LYS A 98 18.38 17.52 9.91
CA LYS A 98 17.72 18.54 10.74
C LYS A 98 16.29 18.07 11.03
N ALA A 99 15.54 18.82 11.84
CA ALA A 99 14.12 18.55 12.02
C ALA A 99 13.37 18.69 10.69
N LEU A 100 12.56 17.69 10.35
CA LEU A 100 11.82 17.61 9.09
C LEU A 100 10.38 17.19 9.38
N LYS A 101 9.42 17.85 8.73
CA LYS A 101 8.05 17.38 8.65
C LYS A 101 7.89 16.51 7.42
N ILE A 102 7.66 15.22 7.58
CA ILE A 102 7.56 14.27 6.47
C ILE A 102 6.12 13.81 6.31
N ARG A 103 5.64 13.83 5.07
CA ARG A 103 4.40 13.19 4.67
C ARG A 103 4.69 12.10 3.65
N VAL A 104 4.08 10.95 3.84
CA VAL A 104 4.16 9.80 2.95
C VAL A 104 2.75 9.37 2.59
N ASP A 105 2.52 9.09 1.32
CA ASP A 105 1.26 8.55 0.81
C ASP A 105 1.57 7.26 0.02
N VAL A 106 0.87 6.17 0.30
CA VAL A 106 0.89 4.91 -0.45
C VAL A 106 -0.33 4.77 -1.35
N ASN A 107 -0.12 4.23 -2.54
CA ASN A 107 -1.10 4.03 -3.60
C ASN A 107 -2.01 5.26 -3.83
N VAL A 108 -1.43 6.46 -3.78
CA VAL A 108 -2.16 7.73 -3.89
C VAL A 108 -2.91 7.91 -5.21
N GLU A 109 -2.44 7.28 -6.29
CA GLU A 109 -3.12 7.29 -7.58
C GLU A 109 -4.31 6.32 -7.63
N LYS A 110 -4.51 5.52 -6.58
CA LYS A 110 -5.49 4.44 -6.50
C LYS A 110 -5.37 3.49 -7.69
N ALA A 111 -4.13 3.23 -8.11
CA ALA A 111 -3.81 2.37 -9.24
C ALA A 111 -4.05 0.89 -8.90
N ILE A 112 -3.94 0.55 -7.61
CA ILE A 112 -4.36 -0.73 -7.05
C ILE A 112 -5.69 -0.51 -6.31
N PRO A 113 -6.73 -1.33 -6.51
CA PRO A 113 -7.92 -1.28 -5.68
C PRO A 113 -7.58 -1.68 -4.24
N GLU A 114 -8.18 -1.02 -3.25
CA GLU A 114 -7.99 -1.32 -1.84
C GLU A 114 -9.32 -1.32 -1.10
N SER A 115 -9.36 -2.03 0.04
CA SER A 115 -10.54 -2.06 0.91
C SER A 115 -10.71 -0.77 1.71
N ASP A 116 -9.60 -0.11 2.03
CA ASP A 116 -9.56 1.14 2.77
C ASP A 116 -8.41 2.00 2.20
N PHE A 117 -8.69 3.28 1.95
CA PHE A 117 -7.69 4.26 1.51
C PHE A 117 -7.39 5.32 2.59
N SER A 118 -8.11 5.29 3.72
CA SER A 118 -8.07 6.35 4.74
C SER A 118 -6.77 6.36 5.54
N ASN A 119 -6.07 5.23 5.57
CA ASN A 119 -4.84 4.98 6.32
C ASN A 119 -3.59 4.87 5.42
N ASN A 120 -3.75 5.21 4.13
CA ASN A 120 -2.70 5.22 3.13
C ASN A 120 -1.69 6.37 3.30
N PHE A 121 -1.89 7.26 4.26
CA PHE A 121 -0.98 8.37 4.48
C PHE A 121 -0.57 8.46 5.94
N LEU A 122 0.66 8.94 6.15
CA LEU A 122 1.16 9.31 7.46
C LEU A 122 1.96 10.60 7.35
N GLU A 123 1.75 11.50 8.30
CA GLU A 123 2.53 12.71 8.48
C GLU A 123 3.22 12.65 9.85
N LYS A 124 4.53 12.91 9.88
CA LYS A 124 5.34 12.80 11.09
C LYS A 124 6.47 13.82 11.10
N ASP A 125 6.65 14.47 12.24
CA ASP A 125 7.85 15.26 12.50
C ASP A 125 8.99 14.33 12.91
N LEU A 126 10.11 14.42 12.20
CA LEU A 126 11.32 13.67 12.47
C LEU A 126 12.41 14.61 12.99
N HIS A 127 13.12 14.14 13.99
CA HIS A 127 14.35 14.77 14.48
C HIS A 127 15.55 13.93 14.02
N PRO A 128 16.70 14.57 13.75
CA PRO A 128 17.93 13.84 13.51
C PRO A 128 18.26 12.97 14.72
N LEU A 129 18.89 11.81 14.48
CA LEU A 129 19.45 11.04 15.58
C LEU A 129 20.63 11.83 16.21
N PRO A 130 20.82 11.71 17.53
CA PRO A 130 21.92 12.36 18.25
C PRO A 130 23.30 11.89 17.77
#